data_AF-A0A3D4QR58-F1
#
_entry.id   AF-A0A3D4QR58-F1
#
_cell.length_a   1.000
_cell.length_b   1.000
_cell.length_c   1.000
_cell.angle_alpha   90.00
_cell.angle_beta   90.00
_cell.angle_gamma   90.00
#
_symmetry.space_group_name_H-M   'P 1'
#
loop_
_entity.id
_entity.type
_entity.pdbx_description
1 polymer ?
#
loop_
_entity_poly.entity_id
_entity_poly.type
_entity_poly.pdbx_seq_one_letter_code
_entity_poly.pdbx_strand_id
1 'polypeptide(L)'
;MEGRKIRLKVSGKEQDLVYETMERIIETVEKLGAKVSRPITLPTVKNLLAVTRSHKLTIEILNPTSKAVDALMRLEIPECIDIDFKL
;
A
#
# COMPACT_ATOMS: atom_id res chain seq x y z
N MET A 1 -11.23 17.02 15.36
CA MET A 1 -11.71 15.74 14.79
C MET A 1 -10.47 14.89 14.55
N GLU A 2 -10.29 13.87 15.40
CA GLU A 2 -9.07 13.06 15.54
C GLU A 2 -8.41 12.69 14.21
N GLY A 3 -7.11 12.99 14.11
CA GLY A 3 -6.26 12.56 13.01
C GLY A 3 -6.09 11.05 13.00
N ARG A 4 -7.08 10.33 12.46
CA ARG A 4 -6.99 8.91 12.13
C ARG A 4 -5.93 8.77 11.05
N LYS A 5 -4.75 8.29 11.42
CA LYS A 5 -3.67 8.01 10.48
C LYS A 5 -3.78 6.54 10.10
N ILE A 6 -4.03 6.25 8.84
CA ILE A 6 -4.03 4.86 8.37
C ILE A 6 -2.67 4.60 7.74
N ARG A 7 -1.98 3.57 8.21
CA ARG A 7 -0.78 3.05 7.57
C ARG A 7 -1.16 1.83 6.76
N LEU A 8 -0.80 1.86 5.49
CA LEU A 8 -1.07 0.80 4.54
C LEU A 8 0.28 0.23 4.12
N LYS A 9 0.51 -1.04 4.40
CA LYS A 9 1.76 -1.72 4.06
C LYS A 9 1.49 -2.70 2.95
N VAL A 10 2.17 -2.52 1.83
CA VAL A 10 2.07 -3.37 0.65
C VAL A 10 3.32 -4.23 0.59
N SER A 11 3.18 -5.55 0.63
CA SER A 11 4.29 -6.50 0.52
C SER A 11 4.02 -7.45 -0.65
N GLY A 12 5.02 -7.68 -1.50
CA GLY A 12 4.88 -8.60 -2.62
C GLY A 12 6.20 -9.26 -3.02
N LYS A 13 6.12 -10.40 -3.71
CA LYS A 13 7.29 -11.11 -4.21
C LYS A 13 7.79 -10.54 -5.54
N GLU A 14 6.86 -10.13 -6.39
CA GLU A 14 7.16 -9.53 -7.70
C GLU A 14 7.26 -8.01 -7.58
N GLN A 15 8.32 -7.44 -8.16
CA GLN A 15 8.58 -6.01 -8.05
C GLN A 15 7.59 -5.21 -8.90
N ASP A 16 7.36 -5.63 -10.15
CA ASP A 16 6.56 -4.92 -11.13
C ASP A 16 5.09 -4.77 -10.70
N LEU A 17 4.44 -5.88 -10.29
CA LEU A 17 3.06 -5.87 -9.81
C LEU A 17 2.87 -4.96 -8.58
N VAL A 18 3.88 -4.92 -7.70
CA VAL A 18 3.84 -4.08 -6.50
C VAL A 18 3.89 -2.60 -6.85
N TYR A 19 4.71 -2.20 -7.83
CA TYR A 19 4.74 -0.82 -8.31
C TYR A 19 3.46 -0.43 -9.06
N GLU A 20 2.93 -1.33 -9.91
CA GLU A 20 1.67 -1.08 -10.62
C GLU A 20 0.51 -0.88 -9.63
N THR A 21 0.41 -1.76 -8.64
CA THR A 21 -0.62 -1.67 -7.60
C THR A 21 -0.47 -0.41 -6.76
N MET A 22 0.78 -0.04 -6.42
CA MET A 22 1.07 1.20 -5.72
C MET A 22 0.59 2.42 -6.50
N GLU A 23 0.84 2.48 -7.81
CA GLU A 23 0.41 3.57 -8.67
C GLU A 23 -1.13 3.66 -8.72
N ARG A 24 -1.82 2.53 -8.90
CA ARG A 24 -3.29 2.45 -8.88
C ARG A 24 -3.87 2.93 -7.55
N ILE A 25 -3.24 2.57 -6.43
CA ILE A 25 -3.65 3.01 -5.09
C ILE A 25 -3.47 4.52 -4.95
N ILE A 26 -2.31 5.08 -5.35
CA ILE A 26 -2.08 6.53 -5.28
C ILE A 26 -3.15 7.27 -6.08
N GLU A 27 -3.36 6.87 -7.33
CA GLU A 27 -4.31 7.54 -8.21
C GLU A 27 -5.72 7.52 -7.63
N THR A 28 -6.14 6.38 -7.07
CA THR A 28 -7.46 6.24 -6.44
C THR A 28 -7.59 7.14 -5.20
N VAL A 29 -6.56 7.21 -4.37
CA VAL A 29 -6.59 8.00 -3.14
C VAL A 29 -6.54 9.50 -3.44
N GLU A 30 -5.76 9.92 -4.45
CA GLU A 30 -5.75 11.31 -4.94
C GLU A 30 -7.09 11.72 -5.55
N LYS A 31 -7.71 10.87 -6.38
CA LYS A 31 -9.06 11.09 -6.93
C LYS A 31 -10.11 11.28 -5.85
N LEU A 32 -9.94 10.66 -4.68
CA LEU A 32 -10.85 10.75 -3.54
C LEU A 32 -10.52 11.91 -2.57
N GLY A 33 -9.53 12.74 -2.90
CA GLY A 33 -9.16 13.94 -2.15
C GLY A 33 -8.48 13.65 -0.81
N ALA A 34 -7.98 12.43 -0.60
CA ALA A 34 -7.27 12.06 0.61
C ALA A 34 -5.78 12.41 0.48
N LYS A 35 -5.20 12.96 1.55
CA LYS A 35 -3.79 13.36 1.57
C LYS A 35 -2.90 12.17 1.91
N VAL A 36 -2.05 11.77 0.97
CA VAL A 36 -1.15 10.62 1.08
C VAL A 36 0.27 11.07 1.36
N SER A 37 0.95 10.37 2.25
CA SER A 37 2.40 10.41 2.36
C SER A 37 2.99 9.57 1.23
N ARG A 38 4.03 10.07 0.58
CA ARG A 38 4.71 9.36 -0.52
C ARG A 38 5.10 7.93 -0.10
N PRO A 39 5.12 6.97 -1.04
CA PRO A 39 5.57 5.61 -0.76
C PRO A 39 6.95 5.64 -0.09
N ILE A 40 7.06 5.03 1.08
CA ILE A 40 8.36 4.68 1.64
C ILE A 40 8.68 3.25 1.23
N THR A 41 9.74 3.09 0.45
CA THR A 41 10.26 1.77 0.10
C THR A 41 11.04 1.24 1.29
N LEU A 42 10.61 0.10 1.83
CA LEU A 42 11.40 -0.62 2.81
C LEU A 42 12.41 -1.49 2.05
N PRO A 43 13.62 -1.67 2.60
CA PRO A 43 14.63 -2.49 1.95
C PRO A 43 14.12 -3.94 1.80
N THR A 44 14.32 -4.49 0.60
CA THR A 44 13.99 -5.88 0.26
C THR A 44 14.72 -6.83 1.21
N VAL A 45 13.96 -7.59 2.01
CA VAL A 45 14.55 -8.58 2.93
C VAL A 45 14.95 -9.80 2.11
N LYS A 46 16.26 -10.04 1.97
CA LYS A 46 16.80 -11.27 1.39
C LYS A 46 16.95 -12.30 2.51
N ASN A 47 16.13 -13.35 2.51
CA ASN A 47 16.41 -14.50 3.35
C ASN A 47 17.47 -15.35 2.65
N LEU A 48 18.64 -15.54 3.27
CA LEU A 48 19.75 -16.32 2.69
C LEU A 48 19.36 -17.78 2.36
N LEU A 49 18.27 -18.28 2.98
CA LEU A 49 17.72 -19.62 2.75
C LEU A 49 16.57 -19.67 1.72
N ALA A 50 16.02 -18.53 1.30
CA ALA A 50 14.91 -18.47 0.35
C ALA A 50 15.35 -17.80 -0.96
N VAL A 51 15.09 -18.48 -2.10
CA VAL A 51 15.43 -17.98 -3.45
C VAL A 51 14.67 -16.71 -3.81
N THR A 52 13.52 -16.47 -3.19
CA THR A 52 12.61 -15.37 -3.53
C THR A 52 12.91 -14.11 -2.73
N ARG A 53 13.02 -12.97 -3.43
CA ARG A 53 13.08 -11.62 -2.84
C ARG A 53 11.67 -11.14 -2.53
N SER A 54 11.49 -10.33 -1.50
CA SER A 54 10.20 -9.71 -1.19
C SER A 54 10.35 -8.21 -1.02
N HIS A 55 9.59 -7.46 -1.81
CA HIS A 55 9.53 -6.00 -1.80
C HIS A 55 8.46 -5.56 -0.82
N LYS A 56 8.76 -4.56 0.00
CA LYS A 56 7.85 -4.01 0.99
C LYS A 56 7.79 -2.50 0.79
N LEU A 57 6.59 -1.95 0.62
CA LEU A 57 6.34 -0.52 0.63
C LEU A 57 5.36 -0.20 1.76
N THR A 58 5.48 0.99 2.31
CA THR A 58 4.50 1.51 3.26
C THR A 58 4.03 2.88 2.78
N ILE A 59 2.75 3.14 3.00
CA ILE A 59 2.08 4.38 2.66
C ILE A 59 1.36 4.85 3.92
N GLU A 60 1.41 6.15 4.21
CA GLU A 60 0.65 6.73 5.32
C GLU A 60 -0.41 7.67 4.77
N ILE A 61 -1.68 7.40 5.04
CA ILE A 61 -2.80 8.28 4.69
C ILE A 61 -3.06 9.19 5.88
N LEU A 62 -2.84 10.49 5.70
CA LEU A 62 -2.93 11.51 6.76
C LEU A 62 -4.38 11.94 7.05
N ASN A 63 -5.24 11.88 6.03
CA ASN A 63 -6.66 12.20 6.12
C ASN A 63 -7.47 11.12 5.37
N PRO A 64 -7.93 10.06 6.06
CA PRO A 64 -8.74 9.03 5.45
C PRO A 64 -10.18 9.54 5.27
N THR A 65 -10.63 9.64 4.02
CA THR A 65 -12.04 9.86 3.69
C THR A 65 -12.79 8.53 3.79
N SER A 66 -14.02 8.49 4.31
CA SER A 66 -14.82 7.25 4.35
C SER A 66 -14.99 6.61 2.97
N LYS A 67 -14.99 7.42 1.90
CA LYS A 67 -15.01 6.98 0.50
C LYS A 67 -13.70 6.29 0.08
N ALA A 68 -12.55 6.73 0.60
CA ALA A 68 -11.25 6.14 0.30
C ALA A 68 -11.10 4.76 0.92
N VAL A 69 -11.61 4.56 2.14
CA VAL A 69 -11.58 3.24 2.81
C VAL A 69 -12.41 2.21 2.03
N ASP A 70 -13.61 2.59 1.57
CA ASP A 70 -14.47 1.72 0.77
C ASP A 70 -13.84 1.37 -0.59
N ALA A 71 -13.27 2.37 -1.28
CA ALA A 71 -12.57 2.15 -2.55
C ALA A 71 -11.36 1.22 -2.41
N LEU A 72 -10.57 1.37 -1.34
CA LEU A 72 -9.41 0.52 -1.06
C LEU A 72 -9.79 -0.94 -0.77
N MET A 73 -10.94 -1.18 -0.13
CA MET A 73 -11.46 -2.53 0.11
C MET A 73 -12.05 -3.19 -1.13
N ARG A 74 -12.51 -2.39 -2.10
CA ARG A 74 -13.08 -2.86 -3.38
C ARG A 74 -12.05 -3.02 -4.48
N LEU A 75 -10.84 -2.53 -4.28
CA LEU A 75 -9.76 -2.72 -5.25
C LEU A 75 -9.44 -4.21 -5.33
N GLU A 76 -9.42 -4.71 -6.56
CA GLU A 76 -9.00 -6.05 -6.93
C GLU A 76 -7.50 -6.17 -6.63
N ILE A 77 -7.20 -6.75 -5.47
CA ILE A 77 -5.82 -6.99 -5.04
C ILE A 77 -5.28 -8.14 -5.89
N PRO A 78 -4.14 -7.97 -6.58
CA PRO A 78 -3.50 -9.07 -7.29
C PRO A 78 -3.14 -10.19 -6.30
N GLU A 79 -3.33 -11.45 -6.71
CA GLU A 79 -3.21 -12.64 -5.86
C GLU A 79 -1.80 -12.87 -5.23
N CYS A 80 -0.83 -12.02 -5.58
CA CYS A 80 0.56 -12.10 -5.12
C CYS A 80 0.98 -10.94 -4.19
N ILE A 81 0.04 -10.07 -3.80
CA ILE A 81 0.29 -8.88 -2.98
C ILE A 81 -0.46 -8.99 -1.66
N ASP A 82 0.29 -8.83 -0.56
CA ASP A 82 -0.21 -8.79 0.80
C ASP A 82 -0.36 -7.33 1.25
N ILE A 83 -1.55 -6.96 1.71
CA ILE A 83 -1.86 -5.61 2.19
C ILE A 83 -2.21 -5.68 3.68
N ASP A 84 -1.39 -5.02 4.51
CA ASP A 84 -1.61 -4.91 5.95
C ASP A 84 -2.11 -3.49 6.28
N PHE A 85 -3.26 -3.43 6.96
CA PHE A 85 -3.89 -2.18 7.41
C PHE A 85 -3.61 -1.98 8.89
N LYS A 86 -2.92 -0.88 9.21
CA LYS A 86 -2.67 -0.47 10.59
C LYS A 86 -3.32 0.88 10.87
N LEU A 87 -4.33 0.88 11.74
CA LEU A 87 -5.02 2.09 12.24
C LEU A 87 -4.30 2.71 13.45
#